data_AF-A0A1I4LWD4-F1
#
_entry.id   AF-A0A1I4LWD4-F1
#
_cell.length_a   1.000
_cell.length_b   1.000
_cell.length_c   1.000
_cell.angle_alpha   90.00
_cell.angle_beta   90.00
_cell.angle_gamma   90.00
#
_symmetry.space_group_name_H-M   'P 1'
#
loop_
_entity.id
_entity.type
_entity.pdbx_description
1 polymer ?
#
loop_
_entity_poly.entity_id
_entity_poly.type
_entity_poly.pdbx_seq_one_letter_code
_entity_poly.pdbx_strand_id
1 'polypeptide(L)' 'MLDTIPDVRDGLTRTERIILYVLSEAQKELGGRSVPSAMVYGRVQEYIDIGEVELRHYLDRLGVREQ' A
#
# COMPACT_ATOMS: atom_id res chain seq x y z
N MET A 1 -4.89 -15.40 9.34
CA MET A 1 -4.38 -15.20 10.72
C MET A 1 -2.91 -14.79 10.78
N LEU A 2 -2.13 -14.87 9.68
CA LEU A 2 -0.74 -14.40 9.61
C LEU A 2 -0.58 -12.97 9.06
N ASP A 3 -1.60 -12.43 8.39
CA ASP A 3 -1.48 -11.14 7.69
C ASP A 3 -1.30 -9.92 8.60
N THR A 4 -1.49 -10.07 9.92
CA THR A 4 -1.36 -8.97 10.89
C THR A 4 -0.07 -9.04 11.72
N ILE A 5 0.70 -10.13 11.64
CA ILE A 5 1.97 -10.28 12.37
C ILE A 5 3.08 -9.63 11.53
N PRO A 6 3.76 -8.59 12.03
CA PRO A 6 4.89 -7.99 11.33
C PRO A 6 6.07 -8.95 11.22
N ASP A 7 6.77 -8.93 10.08
CA ASP A 7 8.02 -9.68 9.93
C ASP A 7 9.16 -8.97 10.67
N VAL A 8 10.01 -9.74 11.33
CA VAL A 8 11.11 -9.23 12.16
C VAL A 8 12.20 -8.49 11.37
N ARG A 9 12.24 -8.68 10.05
CA ARG A 9 13.26 -8.07 9.17
C ARG A 9 12.94 -6.64 8.83
N ASP A 10 11.67 -6.37 8.53
CA ASP A 10 11.22 -5.08 7.99
C ASP A 10 10.15 -4.40 8.86
N GLY A 11 9.58 -5.10 9.85
CA GLY A 11 8.49 -4.61 10.67
C GLY A 11 7.16 -4.46 9.90
N LEU A 12 7.08 -5.01 8.68
CA LEU A 12 5.92 -4.89 7.82
C LEU A 12 5.03 -6.14 7.92
N THR A 13 3.73 -5.91 7.89
CA THR A 13 2.75 -6.95 7.65
C THR A 13 2.68 -7.32 6.17
N ARG A 14 1.98 -8.40 5.85
CA ARG A 14 1.78 -8.80 4.44
C ARG A 14 1.02 -7.72 3.67
N THR A 15 -0.02 -7.14 4.28
CA THR A 15 -0.83 -6.06 3.69
C THR A 15 0.03 -4.86 3.33
N GLU A 16 0.93 -4.44 4.22
CA GLU A 16 1.81 -3.31 3.97
C GLU A 16 2.80 -3.57 2.84
N ARG A 17 3.38 -4.78 2.77
CA ARG A 17 4.27 -5.14 1.65
C ARG A 17 3.53 -5.12 0.31
N ILE A 18 2.27 -5.56 0.28
CA ILE A 18 1.43 -5.47 -0.93
C ILE A 18 1.20 -4.01 -1.32
N ILE A 19 0.87 -3.14 -0.37
CA ILE A 19 0.68 -1.71 -0.62
C ILE A 19 1.97 -1.07 -1.15
N LEU A 20 3.12 -1.34 -0.54
CA LEU A 20 4.42 -0.83 -1.01
C LEU A 20 4.80 -1.37 -2.39
N TYR A 21 4.51 -2.63 -2.67
CA TYR A 21 4.71 -3.21 -4.00
C TYR A 21 3.87 -2.49 -5.06
N VAL A 22 2.57 -2.31 -4.80
CA VAL A 22 1.67 -1.60 -5.72
C VAL A 22 2.11 -0.15 -5.94
N LEU A 23 2.51 0.55 -4.87
CA LEU A 23 3.04 1.91 -4.95
C LEU A 23 4.31 1.97 -5.82
N SER A 24 5.24 1.04 -5.62
CA SER A 24 6.47 0.95 -6.41
C SER A 24 6.16 0.75 -7.90
N GLU A 25 5.28 -0.19 -8.24
CA GLU A 25 4.92 -0.45 -9.64
C GLU A 25 4.19 0.75 -10.27
N ALA A 26 3.26 1.36 -9.55
CA ALA A 26 2.56 2.55 -10.03
C ALA A 26 3.49 3.76 -10.23
N GLN A 27 4.47 3.97 -9.32
CA GLN A 27 5.47 5.01 -9.49
C GLN A 27 6.33 4.77 -10.74
N LYS A 28 6.77 3.54 -11.00
CA LYS A 28 7.55 3.20 -12.20
C LYS A 28 6.77 3.52 -13.48
N GLU A 29 5.49 3.13 -13.53
CA GLU A 29 4.62 3.42 -14.68
C GLU A 29 4.39 4.92 -14.89
N LEU A 30 4.29 5.69 -13.81
CA LEU A 30 4.10 7.13 -13.89
C LEU A 30 5.42 7.91 -14.07
N GLY A 31 6.56 7.22 -14.19
CA GLY A 31 7.87 7.84 -14.36
C GLY A 31 8.36 8.59 -13.12
N GLY A 32 8.06 8.08 -11.92
CA GLY A 32 8.45 8.67 -10.64
C GLY A 32 7.55 9.82 -10.16
N ARG A 33 6.43 10.08 -10.84
CA ARG A 33 5.43 11.06 -10.41
C ARG A 33 4.59 10.54 -9.23
N SER A 34 3.88 11.46 -8.58
CA SER A 34 2.90 11.12 -7.55
C SER A 34 1.87 10.12 -8.08
N VAL A 35 1.57 9.11 -7.27
CA VAL A 35 0.57 8.08 -7.58
C VAL A 35 -0.78 8.51 -6.98
N PRO A 36 -1.85 8.64 -7.78
CA PRO A 36 -3.17 8.97 -7.25
C PRO A 36 -3.68 7.88 -6.29
N SER A 37 -4.24 8.26 -5.14
CA SER A 37 -4.74 7.31 -4.13
C SER A 37 -5.82 6.36 -4.67
N ALA A 38 -6.67 6.82 -5.59
CA ALA A 38 -7.64 5.96 -6.27
C ALA A 38 -6.98 4.86 -7.12
N MET A 39 -5.83 5.14 -7.74
CA MET A 39 -5.06 4.14 -8.49
C MET A 39 -4.45 3.11 -7.56
N VAL A 40 -3.92 3.53 -6.40
CA VAL A 40 -3.42 2.61 -5.37
C VAL A 40 -4.56 1.73 -4.87
N TYR A 41 -5.71 2.32 -4.55
CA TYR A 41 -6.88 1.58 -4.07
C TYR A 41 -7.34 0.51 -5.05
N GLY A 42 -7.59 0.87 -6.31
CA GLY A 42 -8.03 -0.09 -7.32
C GLY A 42 -7.06 -1.26 -7.49
N ARG A 43 -5.75 -0.99 -7.47
CA ARG A 43 -4.72 -2.02 -7.61
C ARG A 43 -4.56 -2.89 -6.38
N VAL A 44 -4.64 -2.34 -5.17
CA VAL A 44 -4.54 -3.14 -3.94
C VAL A 44 -5.73 -4.10 -3.82
N GLN A 45 -6.93 -3.69 -4.26
CA GLN A 45 -8.12 -4.54 -4.30
C GLN A 45 -7.95 -5.80 -5.19
N GLU A 46 -7.01 -5.78 -6.15
CA GLU A 46 -6.69 -6.97 -6.95
C GLU A 46 -5.93 -8.04 -6.15
N TYR A 47 -5.28 -7.67 -5.04
CA TYR A 47 -4.47 -8.58 -4.22
C TYR A 47 -5.17 -8.99 -2.92
N ILE A 48 -5.93 -8.07 -2.32
CA ILE A 48 -6.56 -8.25 -1.01
C ILE A 48 -7.90 -7.52 -0.94
N ASP A 49 -8.84 -8.07 -0.18
CA ASP A 49 -10.06 -7.35 0.19
C ASP A 49 -9.73 -6.33 1.28
N ILE A 50 -9.93 -5.04 0.98
CA ILE A 50 -9.65 -3.93 1.88
C ILE A 50 -10.59 -2.77 1.57
N GLY A 51 -11.07 -2.09 2.62
CA GLY A 51 -11.86 -0.87 2.48
C GLY A 51 -10.99 0.36 2.23
N GLU A 52 -11.57 1.41 1.63
CA GLU A 52 -10.85 2.67 1.35
C GLU A 52 -10.29 3.33 2.62
N VAL A 53 -11.07 3.35 3.71
CA VAL A 53 -10.66 3.90 5.00
C VAL A 53 -9.49 3.12 5.59
N GLU A 54 -9.53 1.79 5.49
CA GLU A 54 -8.48 0.93 5.99
C GLU A 54 -7.18 1.11 5.20
N LEU A 55 -7.27 1.20 3.86
CA LEU A 55 -6.12 1.52 3.02
C LEU A 55 -5.48 2.84 3.44
N ARG A 56 -6.29 3.88 3.71
CA ARG A 56 -5.79 5.18 4.16
C ARG A 56 -5.00 5.08 5.45
N HIS A 57 -5.47 4.28 6.42
CA HIS A 57 -4.74 4.03 7.66
C HIS A 57 -3.37 3.36 7.41
N TYR A 58 -3.29 2.42 6.48
CA TYR A 58 -2.01 1.82 6.12
C TYR A 58 -1.09 2.80 5.39
N LEU A 59 -1.61 3.63 4.49
CA LEU A 59 -0.82 4.66 3.81
C LEU A 59 -0.25 5.68 4.81
N ASP A 60 -1.05 6.14 5.76
CA ASP A 60 -0.62 7.03 6.85
C ASP A 60 0.49 6.38 7.69
N ARG A 61 0.30 5.10 8.07
CA ARG A 61 1.29 4.32 8.83
C ARG A 61 2.61 4.14 8.06
N LEU A 62 2.54 3.99 6.74
CA LEU A 62 3.69 3.88 5.84
C LEU A 62 4.33 5.25 5.52
N GLY A 63 3.80 6.35 6.07
CA GLY A 63 4.33 7.70 5.85
C GLY A 63 4.02 8.27 4.47
N VAL A 64 3.09 7.67 3.73
CA VAL A 64 2.60 8.20 2.46
C VAL A 64 1.62 9.32 2.79
N ARG A 65 1.96 10.55 2.38
CA ARG A 65 1.12 11.72 2.62
C ARG A 65 0.55 12.21 1.29
N GLU A 66 -0.75 12.49 1.26
CA GLU A 66 -1.35 13.26 0.18
C GLU A 66 -0.74 14.68 0.24
N GLN A 67 -0.09 15.11 -0.85
CA GLN A 67 0.46 16.46 -1.01
C GLN A 67 -0.55 17.36 -1.73
#